data_AF-A0A5P2QWW2-F1
#
_entry.id   AF-A0A5P2QWW2-F1
#
_cell.length_a   1.000
_cell.length_b   1.000
_cell.length_c   1.000
_cell.angle_alpha   90.00
_cell.angle_beta   90.00
_cell.angle_gamma   90.00
#
_symmetry.space_group_name_H-M   'P 1'
#
loop_
_entity.id
_entity.type
_entity.pdbx_description
1 polymer ?
#
loop_
_entity_poly.entity_id
_entity_poly.type
_entity_poly.pdbx_seq_one_letter_code
_entity_poly.pdbx_strand_id
1 'polypeptide(L)'
;MRSRLPALMAVALTILPGLARPALANKPLIGVACQGGFFVRAPTQKIYWIHGDPLEKTVVHDGADKLMALAECGSGTVAVFQDATDASRSRVFFSGDCRNLGQAGGNTRLVQEAAEPVASLTVDEGRLVIGLASGATRASTVCQQP
;
A
#
# COMPACT_ATOMS: atom_id res chain seq x y z
N MET A 1 24.22 -69.01 -1.47
CA MET A 1 24.53 -67.98 -2.50
C MET A 1 23.40 -68.04 -3.52
N ARG A 2 22.56 -67.05 -3.80
CA ARG A 2 22.65 -65.58 -3.76
C ARG A 2 21.28 -65.01 -3.37
N SER A 3 21.32 -64.09 -2.41
CA SER A 3 20.23 -63.17 -2.07
C SER A 3 19.97 -62.21 -3.24
N ARG A 4 18.71 -61.90 -3.56
CA ARG A 4 18.35 -60.75 -4.41
C ARG A 4 17.30 -59.93 -3.67
N LEU A 5 17.76 -58.78 -3.18
CA LEU A 5 16.96 -57.74 -2.53
C LEU A 5 15.90 -57.15 -3.49
N PRO A 6 14.77 -56.65 -2.96
CA PRO A 6 13.82 -55.88 -3.74
C PRO A 6 14.40 -54.50 -4.07
N ALA A 7 14.18 -54.04 -5.31
CA ALA A 7 14.51 -52.69 -5.74
C ALA A 7 13.55 -51.70 -5.04
N LEU A 8 14.06 -50.94 -4.06
CA LEU A 8 13.39 -49.73 -3.60
C LEU A 8 13.48 -48.68 -4.72
N MET A 9 12.35 -48.37 -5.35
CA MET A 9 12.20 -47.14 -6.12
C MET A 9 12.17 -45.96 -5.15
N ALA A 10 13.24 -45.16 -5.16
CA ALA A 10 13.25 -43.85 -4.54
C ALA A 10 12.48 -42.88 -5.46
N VAL A 11 11.27 -42.51 -5.07
CA VAL A 11 10.56 -41.37 -5.66
C VAL A 11 11.25 -40.11 -5.15
N ALA A 12 12.08 -39.50 -5.99
CA ALA A 12 12.63 -38.17 -5.72
C ALA A 12 11.50 -37.15 -5.88
N LEU A 13 10.87 -36.80 -4.76
CA LEU A 13 9.89 -35.71 -4.68
C LEU A 13 10.67 -34.39 -4.83
N THR A 14 10.82 -33.90 -6.06
CA THR A 14 11.36 -32.57 -6.33
C THR A 14 10.34 -31.53 -5.88
N ILE A 15 10.46 -31.07 -4.64
CA ILE A 15 9.76 -29.89 -4.15
C ILE A 15 10.39 -28.71 -4.88
N LEU A 16 9.76 -28.28 -5.97
CA LEU A 16 10.00 -26.95 -6.53
C LEU A 16 9.72 -25.94 -5.42
N PRO A 17 10.69 -25.11 -5.00
CA PRO A 17 10.38 -23.97 -4.17
C PRO A 17 9.47 -23.09 -5.02
N GLY A 18 8.16 -23.16 -4.76
CA GLY A 18 7.23 -22.19 -5.28
C GLY A 18 7.75 -20.83 -4.85
N LEU A 19 8.14 -20.00 -5.82
CA LEU A 19 8.43 -18.60 -5.60
C LEU A 19 7.23 -18.03 -4.85
N ALA A 20 7.37 -17.87 -3.53
CA ALA A 20 6.39 -17.19 -2.73
C ALA A 20 6.28 -15.80 -3.32
N ARG A 21 5.21 -15.56 -4.09
CA ARG A 21 4.91 -14.22 -4.57
C ARG A 21 4.84 -13.35 -3.32
N PRO A 22 5.60 -12.24 -3.26
CA PRO A 22 5.49 -11.35 -2.12
C PRO A 22 4.02 -11.02 -1.95
N ALA A 23 3.49 -11.27 -0.77
CA ALA A 23 2.15 -10.85 -0.43
C ALA A 23 2.16 -9.33 -0.53
N LEU A 24 1.66 -8.80 -1.66
CA LEU A 24 1.35 -7.39 -1.80
C LEU A 24 0.54 -7.01 -0.57
N ALA A 25 0.84 -5.86 0.03
CA ALA A 25 0.21 -5.45 1.28
C ALA A 25 -1.31 -5.60 1.20
N ASN A 26 -1.82 -6.69 1.77
CA ASN A 26 -3.24 -6.98 1.99
C ASN A 26 -3.61 -6.59 3.42
N LYS A 27 -2.83 -5.70 4.06
CA LYS A 27 -3.19 -5.18 5.37
C LYS A 27 -4.57 -4.53 5.21
N PRO A 28 -5.57 -4.92 6.01
CA PRO A 28 -6.85 -4.21 6.02
C PRO A 28 -6.55 -2.73 6.22
N LEU A 29 -7.33 -1.86 5.57
CA LEU A 29 -7.34 -0.43 5.88
C LEU A 29 -7.79 -0.31 7.34
N ILE A 30 -6.84 -0.36 8.28
CA ILE A 30 -7.06 0.07 9.64
C ILE A 30 -7.44 1.54 9.50
N GLY A 31 -8.64 1.90 9.98
CA GLY A 31 -9.24 3.21 9.73
C GLY A 31 -8.24 4.32 10.03
N VAL A 32 -7.74 4.98 8.98
CA VAL A 32 -6.85 6.12 9.13
C VAL A 32 -7.72 7.31 9.47
N ALA A 33 -7.48 7.91 10.64
CA ALA A 33 -8.07 9.18 11.00
C ALA A 33 -7.25 10.32 10.36
N CYS A 34 -7.93 11.35 9.88
CA CYS A 34 -7.30 12.54 9.33
C CYS A 34 -8.23 13.72 9.61
N GLN A 35 -7.72 14.73 10.32
CA GLN A 35 -8.48 15.92 10.74
C GLN A 35 -9.86 15.61 11.36
N GLY A 36 -9.92 14.59 12.22
CA GLY A 36 -11.16 14.20 12.91
C GLY A 36 -12.16 13.41 12.06
N GLY A 37 -11.85 13.12 10.79
CA GLY A 37 -12.62 12.20 9.96
C GLY A 37 -11.91 10.88 9.69
N PHE A 38 -12.56 9.97 8.98
CA PHE A 38 -12.01 8.66 8.60
C PHE A 38 -12.30 8.31 7.13
N PHE A 39 -11.46 7.47 6.53
CA PHE A 39 -11.61 7.08 5.14
C PHE A 39 -12.37 5.76 4.97
N VAL A 40 -13.23 5.70 3.96
CA VAL A 40 -13.97 4.50 3.56
C VAL A 40 -13.77 4.28 2.07
N ARG A 41 -13.31 3.08 1.69
CA ARG A 41 -13.28 2.63 0.29
C ARG A 41 -14.60 1.99 -0.07
N ALA A 42 -15.26 2.51 -1.09
CA ALA A 42 -16.47 1.92 -1.64
C ALA A 42 -16.15 0.77 -2.61
N PRO A 43 -17.13 -0.12 -2.89
CA PRO A 43 -16.97 -1.19 -3.88
C PRO A 43 -16.56 -0.69 -5.27
N THR A 44 -16.94 0.54 -5.62
CA THR A 44 -16.62 1.23 -6.88
C THR A 44 -15.19 1.76 -6.96
N GLN A 45 -14.30 1.42 -6.01
CA GLN A 45 -12.93 1.94 -5.87
C GLN A 45 -12.82 3.39 -5.39
N LYS A 46 -13.93 4.16 -5.38
CA LYS A 46 -13.96 5.50 -4.80
C LYS A 46 -13.56 5.47 -3.33
N ILE A 47 -12.83 6.48 -2.90
CA ILE A 47 -12.51 6.70 -1.48
C ILE A 47 -13.29 7.92 -1.02
N TYR A 48 -13.99 7.76 0.10
CA TYR A 48 -14.70 8.81 0.78
C TYR A 48 -14.02 9.15 2.09
N TRP A 49 -13.94 10.43 2.41
CA TRP A 49 -13.62 10.92 3.74
C TRP A 49 -14.93 11.31 4.44
N ILE A 50 -15.18 10.67 5.58
CA ILE A 50 -16.35 10.91 6.42
C ILE A 50 -15.89 11.75 7.61
N HIS A 51 -16.45 12.94 7.79
CA HIS A 51 -15.96 13.94 8.75
C HIS A 51 -17.08 14.86 9.25
N GLY A 52 -16.78 15.70 10.25
CA GLY A 52 -17.70 16.74 10.74
C GLY A 52 -18.79 16.27 11.70
N ASP A 53 -19.56 17.25 12.21
CA ASP A 53 -20.80 17.05 12.96
C ASP A 53 -21.81 18.16 12.54
N PRO A 54 -22.84 17.85 11.72
CA PRO A 54 -23.24 16.50 11.29
C PRO A 54 -22.24 15.85 10.32
N LEU A 55 -22.28 14.52 10.22
CA LEU A 55 -21.37 13.77 9.35
C LEU A 55 -21.58 14.13 7.87
N GLU A 56 -20.52 14.60 7.24
CA GLU A 56 -20.40 14.85 5.81
C GLU A 56 -19.60 13.76 5.11
N LYS A 57 -19.84 13.61 3.80
CA LYS A 57 -19.17 12.63 2.94
C LYS A 57 -18.55 13.33 1.74
N THR A 58 -17.23 13.35 1.67
CA THR A 58 -16.48 13.96 0.56
C THR A 58 -15.78 12.88 -0.26
N VAL A 59 -15.87 12.95 -1.59
CA VAL A 59 -15.06 12.09 -2.48
C VAL A 59 -13.63 12.63 -2.46
N VAL A 60 -12.67 11.80 -2.08
CA VAL A 60 -11.25 12.18 -2.01
C VAL A 60 -10.37 11.40 -2.98
N HIS A 61 -10.96 10.40 -3.65
CA HIS A 61 -10.40 9.71 -4.80
C HIS A 61 -11.53 9.08 -5.63
N ASP A 62 -11.47 9.28 -6.95
CA ASP A 62 -12.40 8.73 -7.95
C ASP A 62 -11.63 8.25 -9.19
N GLY A 63 -10.48 7.61 -8.97
CA GLY A 63 -9.62 7.08 -10.01
C GLY A 63 -9.75 5.55 -10.15
N ALA A 64 -9.20 5.02 -11.24
CA ALA A 64 -9.13 3.58 -11.47
C ALA A 64 -7.98 2.91 -10.68
N ASP A 65 -7.03 3.70 -10.18
CA ASP A 65 -5.86 3.21 -9.46
C ASP A 65 -6.26 2.52 -8.16
N LYS A 66 -5.57 1.41 -7.85
CA LYS A 66 -5.91 0.60 -6.69
C LYS A 66 -5.22 1.17 -5.45
N LEU A 67 -6.01 1.59 -4.44
CA LEU A 67 -5.46 1.90 -3.12
C LEU A 67 -4.88 0.63 -2.48
N MET A 68 -3.59 0.69 -2.14
CA MET A 68 -2.82 -0.40 -1.56
C MET A 68 -2.55 -0.18 -0.07
N ALA A 69 -2.29 1.07 0.34
CA ALA A 69 -2.05 1.42 1.73
C ALA A 69 -2.47 2.86 1.99
N LEU A 70 -2.83 3.13 3.24
CA LEU A 70 -3.14 4.45 3.76
C LEU A 70 -2.54 4.53 5.16
N ALA A 71 -1.94 5.66 5.53
CA ALA A 71 -1.41 5.88 6.88
C ALA A 71 -1.56 7.34 7.30
N GLU A 72 -1.80 7.55 8.59
CA GLU A 72 -1.72 8.88 9.20
C GLU A 72 -0.29 9.40 9.11
N CYS A 73 -0.14 10.69 8.80
CA CYS A 73 1.14 11.30 8.51
C CYS A 73 1.10 12.77 8.95
N GLY A 74 1.44 13.03 10.21
CA GLY A 74 1.35 14.37 10.79
C GLY A 74 -0.10 14.86 10.84
N SER A 75 -0.36 16.08 10.35
CA SER A 75 -1.71 16.64 10.22
C SER A 75 -2.52 16.07 9.05
N GLY A 76 -1.88 15.27 8.19
CA GLY A 76 -2.43 14.76 6.94
C GLY A 76 -2.39 13.24 6.83
N THR A 77 -2.40 12.75 5.60
CA THR A 77 -2.41 11.31 5.29
C THR A 77 -1.50 10.99 4.10
N VAL A 78 -0.94 9.78 4.11
CA VAL A 78 -0.20 9.23 2.97
C VAL A 78 -0.97 8.08 2.36
N ALA A 79 -1.16 8.13 1.05
CA ALA A 79 -1.85 7.12 0.27
C ALA A 79 -0.90 6.50 -0.75
N VAL A 80 -0.97 5.18 -0.89
CA VAL A 80 -0.23 4.41 -1.87
C VAL A 80 -1.20 3.84 -2.89
N PHE A 81 -0.97 4.15 -4.15
CA PHE A 81 -1.75 3.67 -5.27
C PHE A 81 -0.90 2.81 -6.19
N GLN A 82 -1.42 1.64 -6.53
CA GLN A 82 -0.92 0.82 -7.63
C GLN A 82 -1.65 1.25 -8.91
N ASP A 83 -0.89 1.43 -9.99
CA ASP A 83 -1.45 1.90 -11.25
C ASP A 83 -2.43 0.88 -11.85
N ALA A 84 -3.56 1.38 -12.37
CA ALA A 84 -4.59 0.53 -12.96
C ALA A 84 -4.14 -0.14 -14.26
N THR A 85 -3.23 0.50 -15.01
CA THR A 85 -2.72 0.03 -16.31
C THR A 85 -1.40 -0.73 -16.19
N ASP A 86 -0.67 -0.54 -15.10
CA ASP A 86 0.58 -1.23 -14.80
C ASP A 86 0.70 -1.59 -13.32
N ALA A 87 0.33 -2.83 -12.99
CA ALA A 87 0.39 -3.33 -11.61
C ALA A 87 1.82 -3.38 -11.03
N SER A 88 2.87 -3.25 -11.86
CA SER A 88 4.23 -3.13 -11.35
C SER A 88 4.53 -1.73 -10.82
N ARG A 89 3.80 -0.70 -11.24
CA ARG A 89 4.05 0.69 -10.84
C ARG A 89 3.25 1.09 -9.60
N SER A 90 3.90 1.83 -8.70
CA SER A 90 3.25 2.41 -7.53
C SER A 90 3.59 3.88 -7.36
N ARG A 91 2.61 4.66 -6.91
CA ARG A 91 2.74 6.08 -6.57
C ARG A 91 2.34 6.30 -5.12
N VAL A 92 3.10 7.15 -4.43
CA VAL A 92 2.86 7.52 -3.03
C VAL A 92 2.58 9.00 -2.97
N PHE A 93 1.43 9.37 -2.42
CA PHE A 93 0.99 10.75 -2.26
C PHE A 93 0.85 11.10 -0.80
N PHE A 94 1.15 12.35 -0.47
CA PHE A 94 0.79 12.96 0.80
C PHE A 94 -0.25 14.03 0.56
N SER A 95 -1.31 14.03 1.38
CA SER A 95 -2.38 15.01 1.38
C SER A 95 -2.45 15.68 2.75
N GLY A 96 -2.15 16.98 2.80
CA GLY A 96 -2.16 17.75 4.04
C GLY A 96 -3.56 18.11 4.54
N ASP A 97 -4.57 18.12 3.65
CA ASP A 97 -5.95 18.49 3.96
C ASP A 97 -6.95 17.33 3.88
N CYS A 98 -6.44 16.10 3.71
CA CYS A 98 -7.24 14.87 3.63
C CYS A 98 -8.20 14.80 2.42
N ARG A 99 -8.20 15.76 1.49
CA ARG A 99 -9.27 15.92 0.48
C ARG A 99 -8.95 15.37 -0.92
N ASN A 100 -7.68 15.17 -1.24
CA ASN A 100 -7.27 14.57 -2.50
C ASN A 100 -6.14 13.56 -2.23
N LEU A 101 -6.35 12.29 -2.55
CA LEU A 101 -5.37 11.25 -2.23
C LEU A 101 -4.57 10.76 -3.44
N GLY A 102 -5.11 10.87 -4.66
CA GLY A 102 -4.61 10.13 -5.82
C GLY A 102 -3.83 10.95 -6.84
N GLN A 103 -3.71 12.26 -6.65
CA GLN A 103 -3.10 13.14 -7.65
C GLN A 103 -2.40 14.32 -7.00
N ALA A 104 -1.23 14.70 -7.52
CA ALA A 104 -0.54 15.90 -7.10
C ALA A 104 -1.31 17.16 -7.54
N GLY A 105 -1.47 18.12 -6.63
CA GLY A 105 -2.21 19.36 -6.82
C GLY A 105 -2.81 19.87 -5.50
N GLY A 106 -2.92 21.20 -5.35
CA GLY A 106 -3.39 21.81 -4.10
C GLY A 106 -2.51 21.39 -2.91
N ASN A 107 -3.14 20.87 -1.85
CA ASN A 107 -2.46 20.37 -0.65
C ASN A 107 -1.94 18.92 -0.78
N THR A 108 -1.95 18.36 -1.99
CA THR A 108 -1.51 16.99 -2.27
C THR A 108 -0.27 16.99 -3.13
N ARG A 109 0.74 16.20 -2.73
CA ARG A 109 2.02 16.09 -3.43
C ARG A 109 2.38 14.64 -3.70
N LEU A 110 3.04 14.41 -4.84
CA LEU A 110 3.71 13.15 -5.10
C LEU A 110 4.97 13.08 -4.24
N VAL A 111 5.04 12.07 -3.39
CA VAL A 111 6.21 11.78 -2.53
C VAL A 111 7.19 10.90 -3.29
N GLN A 112 6.65 9.91 -4.01
CA GLN A 112 7.45 8.95 -4.75
C GLN A 112 6.66 8.30 -5.87
N GLU A 113 7.34 8.04 -6.98
CA GLU A 113 6.92 7.08 -8.00
C GLU A 113 7.98 5.97 -8.10
N ALA A 114 7.54 4.72 -8.14
CA ALA A 114 8.40 3.55 -8.25
C ALA A 114 7.92 2.63 -9.37
N ALA A 115 8.84 2.14 -10.18
CA ALA A 115 8.62 1.11 -11.19
C ALA A 115 8.55 -0.31 -10.59
N GLU A 116 8.17 -0.39 -9.31
CA GLU A 116 7.91 -1.64 -8.59
C GLU A 116 6.85 -1.42 -7.50
N PRO A 117 6.14 -2.47 -7.06
CA PRO A 117 5.13 -2.33 -6.02
C PRO A 117 5.71 -1.86 -4.69
N VAL A 118 4.96 -1.01 -3.99
CA VAL A 118 5.21 -0.73 -2.57
C VAL A 118 4.73 -1.94 -1.76
N ALA A 119 5.66 -2.55 -1.01
CA ALA A 119 5.41 -3.72 -0.17
C ALA A 119 5.12 -3.33 1.30
N SER A 120 5.64 -2.20 1.77
CA SER A 120 5.36 -1.71 3.12
C SER A 120 5.33 -0.18 3.20
N LEU A 121 4.51 0.31 4.12
CA LEU A 121 4.37 1.72 4.46
C LEU A 121 4.39 1.82 5.98
N THR A 122 5.34 2.57 6.53
CA THR A 122 5.44 2.81 7.99
C THR A 122 5.65 4.29 8.22
N VAL A 123 4.94 4.84 9.20
CA VAL A 123 5.19 6.19 9.71
C VAL A 123 5.62 6.03 11.16
N ASP A 124 6.83 6.48 11.47
CA ASP A 124 7.43 6.39 12.79
C ASP A 124 8.11 7.71 13.13
N GLU A 125 7.78 8.31 14.27
CA GLU A 125 8.27 9.62 14.71
C GLU A 125 8.16 10.72 13.61
N GLY A 126 7.08 10.68 12.83
CA GLY A 126 6.86 11.61 11.72
C GLY A 126 7.73 11.36 10.49
N ARG A 127 8.54 10.30 10.45
CA ARG A 127 9.28 9.88 9.26
C ARG A 127 8.50 8.81 8.52
N LEU A 128 8.23 9.07 7.25
CA LEU A 128 7.67 8.07 6.35
C LEU A 128 8.79 7.15 5.85
N VAL A 129 8.58 5.84 5.96
CA VAL A 129 9.43 4.81 5.35
C VAL A 129 8.60 3.96 4.40
N ILE A 130 9.02 3.96 3.13
CA ILE A 130 8.42 3.21 2.03
C ILE A 130 9.34 2.03 1.71
N GLY A 131 8.83 0.80 1.87
CA GLY A 131 9.52 -0.41 1.45
C GLY A 131 9.00 -0.89 0.10
N LEU A 132 9.91 -1.19 -0.82
CA LEU A 132 9.61 -1.67 -2.16
C LEU A 132 9.71 -3.20 -2.25
N ALA A 133 9.10 -3.78 -3.29
CA ALA A 133 9.11 -5.23 -3.52
C ALA A 133 10.53 -5.82 -3.68
N SER A 134 11.48 -5.06 -4.20
CA SER A 134 12.91 -5.39 -4.27
C SER A 134 13.61 -5.52 -2.91
N GLY A 135 12.98 -5.03 -1.83
CA GLY A 135 13.59 -4.86 -0.52
C GLY A 135 14.27 -3.51 -0.32
N ALA A 136 14.35 -2.66 -1.35
CA ALA A 136 14.83 -1.30 -1.21
C ALA A 136 13.90 -0.47 -0.30
N THR A 137 14.49 0.45 0.45
CA THR A 137 13.74 1.40 1.29
C THR A 137 13.98 2.84 0.84
N ARG A 138 12.96 3.66 1.04
CA ARG A 138 12.98 5.10 0.78
C ARG A 138 12.36 5.82 1.96
N ALA A 139 13.12 6.74 2.54
CA ALA A 139 12.64 7.55 3.66
C ALA A 139 12.24 8.94 3.18
N SER A 140 11.23 9.53 3.81
CA SER A 140 10.79 10.88 3.56
C SER A 140 10.35 11.57 4.85
N THR A 141 10.66 12.87 4.96
CA THR A 141 10.23 13.73 6.10
C THR A 141 8.89 14.40 5.84
N VAL A 142 8.15 13.89 4.85
CA VAL A 142 6.84 14.40 4.42
C VAL A 142 5.85 14.59 5.58
N CYS A 143 5.86 13.71 6.60
CA CYS A 143 4.95 13.80 7.74
C CYS A 143 5.40 14.77 8.84
N GLN A 144 6.58 15.38 8.71
CA GLN A 144 7.10 16.40 9.64
C GLN A 144 6.76 17.82 9.16
N GLN A 145 6.12 17.93 7.99
CA GLN A 145 5.69 19.23 7.50
C GLN A 145 4.41 19.68 8.22
N PRO A 146 4.34 20.97 8.61
CA PRO A 146 3.15 21.52 9.25
C PRO A 146 1.92 21.46 8.34
#